data_AF-A0A935A099-F1
#
_entry.id   AF-A0A935A099-F1
#
_cell.length_a   1.000
_cell.length_b   1.000
_cell.length_c   1.000
_cell.angle_alpha   90.00
_cell.angle_beta   90.00
_cell.angle_gamma   90.00
#
_symmetry.space_group_name_H-M   'P 1'
#
loop_
_entity.id
_entity.type
_entity.pdbx_description
1 polymer ?
#
loop_
_entity_poly.entity_id
_entity_poly.type
_entity_poly.pdbx_seq_one_letter_code
_entity_poly.pdbx_strand_id
1 'polypeptide(L)'
;MKKWSAVLKVDGQVISAIPNLLGANARIFAHYDPVFWNQHVVFDPAAVDQMHVDAGLRIVRKAQYLGRYDIHMLIPWTKIAARFPHPQLYRLFKLATYFGIGLPLSRLPLEPSRRLAPYIVGVYALSKRSFSA
;
A
#
# COMPACT_ATOMS: atom_id res chain seq x y z
N MET A 1 -26.00 -2.70 1.56
CA MET A 1 -24.73 -2.35 0.87
C MET A 1 -24.64 -3.13 -0.43
N LYS A 2 -24.42 -2.47 -1.58
CA LYS A 2 -24.11 -3.17 -2.83
C LYS A 2 -22.69 -3.73 -2.73
N LYS A 3 -22.50 -5.04 -2.95
CA LYS A 3 -21.16 -5.65 -3.00
C LYS A 3 -20.51 -5.27 -4.32
N TRP A 4 -19.31 -4.69 -4.26
CA TRP A 4 -18.56 -4.33 -5.47
C TRP A 4 -18.25 -5.57 -6.34
N SER A 5 -18.18 -6.76 -5.75
CA SER A 5 -18.01 -8.04 -6.46
C SER A 5 -19.14 -8.34 -7.46
N ALA A 6 -20.30 -7.66 -7.37
CA ALA A 6 -21.41 -7.82 -8.31
C ALA A 6 -21.09 -7.33 -9.74
N VAL A 7 -20.05 -6.52 -9.95
CA VAL A 7 -19.65 -6.10 -11.31
C VAL A 7 -18.78 -7.13 -12.02
N LEU A 8 -18.34 -8.17 -11.31
CA LEU A 8 -17.48 -9.21 -11.87
C LEU A 8 -18.32 -10.26 -12.57
N LYS A 9 -17.87 -10.68 -13.76
CA LYS A 9 -18.36 -11.92 -14.37
C LYS A 9 -17.95 -13.11 -13.51
N VAL A 10 -18.66 -14.22 -13.63
CA VAL A 10 -18.26 -15.50 -13.04
C VAL A 10 -16.81 -15.83 -13.45
N ASP A 11 -15.99 -16.26 -12.49
CA ASP A 11 -14.55 -16.49 -12.63
C ASP A 11 -13.71 -15.24 -13.01
N GLY A 12 -14.34 -14.06 -13.07
CA GLY A 12 -13.67 -12.78 -13.20
C GLY A 12 -12.71 -12.56 -12.03
N GLN A 13 -11.50 -12.10 -12.34
CA GLN A 13 -10.43 -11.91 -11.37
C GLN A 13 -10.29 -10.46 -10.95
N VAL A 14 -9.83 -10.28 -9.71
CA VAL A 14 -9.49 -8.98 -9.12
C VAL A 14 -8.06 -9.07 -8.63
N ILE A 15 -7.25 -8.12 -9.06
CA ILE A 15 -5.92 -7.88 -8.51
C ILE A 15 -6.06 -6.70 -7.56
N SER A 16 -5.98 -6.97 -6.26
CA SER A 16 -5.99 -5.91 -5.25
C SER A 16 -4.56 -5.50 -4.96
N ALA A 17 -4.27 -4.21 -5.11
CA ALA A 17 -3.01 -3.62 -4.70
C ALA A 17 -3.32 -2.44 -3.79
N ILE A 18 -3.02 -2.58 -2.50
CA ILE A 18 -3.27 -1.52 -1.50
C ILE A 18 -1.95 -1.01 -0.90
N PRO A 19 -1.87 0.27 -0.51
CA PRO A 19 -0.71 0.79 0.20
C PRO A 19 -0.40 0.04 1.50
N ASN A 20 0.86 -0.28 1.73
CA ASN A 20 1.32 -0.87 2.99
C ASN A 20 1.49 0.21 4.08
N LEU A 21 0.44 0.43 4.85
CA LEU A 21 0.44 1.39 5.96
C LEU A 21 1.17 0.89 7.23
N LEU A 22 1.72 -0.33 7.20
CA LEU A 22 2.59 -0.86 8.27
C LEU A 22 4.08 -0.56 8.01
N GLY A 23 4.39 -0.01 6.84
CA GLY A 23 5.76 0.29 6.39
C GLY A 23 6.39 1.51 7.08
N ALA A 24 7.70 1.68 6.85
CA ALA A 24 8.46 2.80 7.42
C ALA A 24 7.92 4.17 6.96
N ASN A 25 7.58 4.30 5.67
CA ASN A 25 7.06 5.56 5.13
C ASN A 25 5.71 5.95 5.73
N ALA A 26 4.88 4.97 6.10
CA ALA A 26 3.58 5.22 6.73
C ALA A 26 3.73 5.88 8.10
N ARG A 27 4.81 5.59 8.84
CA ARG A 27 5.11 6.28 10.11
C ARG A 27 5.47 7.75 9.89
N ILE A 28 6.22 8.04 8.84
CA ILE A 28 6.52 9.42 8.43
C ILE A 28 5.23 10.11 8.04
N PHE A 29 4.40 9.46 7.22
CA PHE A 29 3.08 9.96 6.83
C PHE A 29 2.20 10.31 8.03
N ALA A 30 2.05 9.38 8.99
CA ALA A 30 1.29 9.60 10.22
C ALA A 30 1.77 10.80 11.04
N HIS A 31 3.09 11.04 11.07
CA HIS A 31 3.68 12.17 11.80
C HIS A 31 3.45 13.52 11.10
N TYR A 32 3.61 13.57 9.77
CA TYR A 32 3.52 14.82 9.02
C TYR A 32 2.09 15.17 8.58
N ASP A 33 1.18 14.19 8.55
CA ASP A 33 -0.20 14.35 8.14
C ASP A 33 -1.19 13.52 8.98
N PRO A 34 -1.34 13.81 10.28
CA PRO A 34 -2.17 13.01 11.17
C PRO A 34 -3.66 13.04 10.80
N VAL A 35 -4.15 14.17 10.26
CA VAL A 35 -5.56 14.30 9.85
C VAL A 35 -5.88 13.36 8.70
N PHE A 36 -5.03 13.32 7.67
CA PHE A 36 -5.25 12.42 6.55
C PHE A 36 -4.98 10.97 6.96
N TRP A 37 -3.95 10.71 7.77
CA TRP A 37 -3.66 9.39 8.32
C TRP A 37 -4.87 8.75 9.03
N ASN A 38 -5.57 9.50 9.88
CA ASN A 38 -6.73 8.99 10.63
C ASN A 38 -7.93 8.58 9.76
N GLN A 39 -7.93 8.91 8.48
CA GLN A 39 -8.95 8.46 7.52
C GLN A 39 -8.67 7.07 6.94
N HIS A 40 -7.47 6.52 7.20
CA HIS A 40 -7.04 5.26 6.61
C HIS A 40 -7.25 4.08 7.55
N VAL A 41 -7.60 2.94 6.96
CA VAL A 41 -7.61 1.65 7.65
C VAL A 41 -6.31 0.93 7.37
N VAL A 42 -5.66 0.44 8.42
CA VAL A 42 -4.39 -0.28 8.32
C VAL A 42 -4.68 -1.77 8.15
N PHE A 43 -4.29 -2.32 6.99
CA PHE A 43 -4.41 -3.75 6.70
C PHE A 43 -3.05 -4.45 6.78
N ASP A 44 -3.06 -5.70 7.24
CA ASP A 44 -2.03 -6.69 6.93
C ASP A 44 -2.53 -7.64 5.82
N PRO A 45 -1.67 -8.49 5.24
CA PRO A 45 -2.09 -9.37 4.15
C PRO A 45 -3.26 -10.31 4.50
N ALA A 46 -3.31 -10.82 5.73
CA ALA A 46 -4.41 -11.69 6.15
C ALA A 46 -5.75 -10.93 6.19
N ALA A 47 -5.73 -9.68 6.66
CA ALA A 47 -6.91 -8.82 6.67
C ALA A 47 -7.37 -8.44 5.26
N VAL A 48 -6.45 -8.26 4.30
CA VAL A 48 -6.81 -8.07 2.87
C VAL A 48 -7.49 -9.30 2.30
N ASP A 49 -6.93 -10.50 2.56
CA ASP A 49 -7.55 -11.75 2.14
C ASP A 49 -8.95 -11.91 2.73
N GLN A 50 -9.11 -11.66 4.04
CA GLN A 50 -10.40 -11.76 4.72
C GLN A 50 -11.43 -10.78 4.13
N MET A 51 -11.05 -9.52 3.88
CA MET A 51 -11.92 -8.52 3.26
C MET A 51 -12.50 -9.00 1.92
N HIS A 52 -11.70 -9.67 1.09
CA HIS A 52 -12.16 -10.19 -0.20
C HIS A 52 -13.01 -11.46 -0.05
N VAL A 53 -12.69 -12.32 0.93
CA VAL A 53 -13.51 -13.48 1.26
C VAL A 53 -14.89 -13.05 1.75
N ASP A 54 -14.98 -12.05 2.61
CA ASP A 54 -16.25 -11.48 3.11
C ASP A 54 -17.06 -10.84 1.96
N ALA A 55 -16.37 -10.35 0.93
CA ALA A 55 -16.99 -9.86 -0.31
C ALA A 55 -17.51 -10.98 -1.23
N GLY A 56 -17.34 -12.26 -0.86
CA GLY A 56 -17.82 -13.44 -1.60
C GLY A 56 -16.84 -13.94 -2.67
N LEU A 57 -15.57 -13.55 -2.59
CA LEU A 57 -14.53 -13.97 -3.52
C LEU A 57 -13.72 -15.13 -2.96
N ARG A 58 -13.16 -15.96 -3.85
CA ARG A 58 -12.17 -16.97 -3.48
C ARG A 58 -10.76 -16.44 -3.70
N ILE A 59 -9.84 -16.86 -2.85
CA ILE A 59 -8.41 -16.55 -2.99
C ILE A 59 -7.85 -17.37 -4.16
N VAL A 60 -7.28 -16.67 -5.15
CA VAL A 60 -6.48 -17.28 -6.24
C VAL A 60 -5.00 -17.25 -5.86
N ARG A 61 -4.54 -16.12 -5.33
CA ARG A 61 -3.21 -15.92 -4.74
C ARG A 61 -3.36 -15.10 -3.47
N LYS A 62 -2.87 -15.63 -2.36
CA LYS A 62 -2.88 -14.94 -1.06
C LYS A 62 -2.21 -13.58 -1.18
N ALA A 63 -2.75 -12.61 -0.45
CA ALA A 63 -2.11 -11.32 -0.31
C ALA A 63 -0.71 -11.48 0.28
N GLN A 64 0.23 -10.69 -0.24
CA GLN A 64 1.60 -10.63 0.24
C GLN A 64 2.15 -9.22 0.07
N TYR A 65 3.12 -8.87 0.91
CA TYR A 65 3.90 -7.65 0.74
C TYR A 65 4.68 -7.72 -0.58
N LEU A 66 4.55 -6.70 -1.45
CA LEU A 66 5.15 -6.71 -2.77
C LEU A 66 5.69 -5.33 -3.18
N GLY A 67 6.78 -5.36 -3.93
CA GLY A 67 7.41 -4.19 -4.56
C GLY A 67 8.74 -3.82 -3.91
N ARG A 68 9.55 -3.05 -4.66
CA ARG A 68 10.79 -2.46 -4.15
C ARG A 68 10.45 -1.24 -3.28
N TYR A 69 11.30 -0.94 -2.31
CA TYR A 69 11.16 0.27 -1.52
C TYR A 69 11.09 1.50 -2.43
N ASP A 70 10.07 2.32 -2.25
CA ASP A 70 9.89 3.61 -2.91
C ASP A 70 9.76 4.69 -1.85
N ILE A 71 10.78 5.55 -1.76
CA ILE A 71 10.81 6.65 -0.79
C ILE A 71 9.79 7.74 -1.09
N HIS A 72 9.27 7.80 -2.32
CA HIS A 72 8.26 8.78 -2.71
C HIS A 72 6.85 8.31 -2.38
N MET A 73 6.66 7.02 -2.12
CA MET A 73 5.37 6.48 -1.73
C MET A 73 5.03 6.87 -0.28
N LEU A 74 3.80 7.37 -0.08
CA LEU A 74 3.21 7.80 1.20
C LEU A 74 3.89 8.98 1.89
N ILE A 75 5.14 9.35 1.58
CA ILE A 75 5.79 10.48 2.22
C ILE A 75 5.16 11.80 1.73
N PRO A 76 4.57 12.63 2.61
CA PRO A 76 3.90 13.87 2.22
C PRO A 76 4.93 14.99 1.99
N TRP A 77 5.70 14.88 0.91
CA TRP A 77 6.82 15.77 0.59
C TRP A 77 6.43 17.26 0.56
N THR A 78 5.20 17.59 0.18
CA THR A 78 4.69 18.97 0.21
C THR A 78 4.56 19.51 1.64
N LYS A 79 4.06 18.70 2.57
CA LYS A 79 3.95 19.06 4.00
C LYS A 79 5.32 19.13 4.66
N ILE A 80 6.25 18.27 4.26
CA ILE A 80 7.64 18.34 4.71
C ILE A 80 8.28 19.63 4.20
N ALA A 81 8.16 19.94 2.90
CA ALA A 81 8.73 21.15 2.30
C ALA A 81 8.26 22.43 2.99
N ALA A 82 6.98 22.50 3.39
CA ALA A 82 6.40 23.65 4.09
C ALA A 82 7.03 23.91 5.47
N ARG A 83 7.74 22.95 6.05
CA ARG A 83 8.46 23.11 7.33
C ARG A 83 9.90 23.61 7.17
N PHE A 84 10.41 23.72 5.94
CA PHE A 84 11.77 24.22 5.72
C PHE A 84 11.76 25.73 5.52
N PRO A 85 12.64 26.49 6.21
CA PRO A 85 12.71 27.94 6.07
C PRO A 85 13.25 28.37 4.70
N HIS A 86 14.03 27.51 4.03
CA HIS A 86 14.63 27.79 2.73
C HIS A 86 14.39 26.64 1.74
N PRO A 87 13.91 26.92 0.51
CA PRO A 87 13.68 25.90 -0.51
C PRO A 87 14.94 25.10 -0.89
N GLN A 88 16.11 25.73 -0.81
CA GLN A 88 17.40 25.11 -1.15
C GLN A 88 17.77 24.00 -0.16
N LEU A 89 17.58 24.24 1.15
CA LEU A 89 17.80 23.24 2.19
C LEU A 89 16.86 22.05 2.03
N TYR A 90 15.59 22.30 1.68
CA TYR A 90 14.65 21.23 1.38
C TYR A 90 15.09 20.39 0.17
N ARG A 91 15.55 21.02 -0.92
CA ARG A 91 16.06 20.28 -2.09
C ARG A 91 17.26 19.43 -1.73
N LEU A 92 18.22 19.97 -0.97
CA LEU A 92 19.38 19.23 -0.50
C LEU A 92 18.97 18.05 0.38
N PHE A 93 18.06 18.28 1.33
CA PHE A 93 17.50 17.23 2.19
C PHE A 93 16.81 16.14 1.38
N LYS A 94 15.94 16.50 0.42
CA LYS A 94 15.24 15.54 -0.43
C LYS A 94 16.22 14.72 -1.26
N LEU A 95 17.24 15.36 -1.82
CA LEU A 95 18.29 14.71 -2.61
C LEU A 95 19.13 13.76 -1.76
N ALA A 96 19.55 14.22 -0.58
CA ALA A 96 20.30 13.41 0.39
C ALA A 96 19.48 12.20 0.85
N THR A 97 18.17 12.37 1.08
CA THR A 97 17.28 11.27 1.48
C THR A 97 17.10 10.27 0.33
N TYR A 98 16.96 10.74 -0.92
CA TYR A 98 16.88 9.87 -2.08
C TYR A 98 18.16 9.05 -2.28
N PHE A 99 19.34 9.68 -2.29
CA PHE A 99 20.60 8.96 -2.51
C PHE A 99 21.08 8.16 -1.28
N GLY A 100 20.81 8.63 -0.07
CA GLY A 100 21.23 7.99 1.17
C GLY A 100 20.30 6.86 1.63
N ILE A 101 19.01 6.90 1.27
CA ILE A 101 18.01 5.94 1.73
C ILE A 101 17.25 5.30 0.56
N GLY A 102 16.65 6.12 -0.31
CA GLY A 102 15.78 5.63 -1.39
C GLY A 102 16.48 4.70 -2.36
N LEU A 103 17.60 5.14 -2.92
CA LEU A 103 18.37 4.40 -3.92
C LEU A 103 19.02 3.13 -3.36
N PRO A 104 19.65 3.12 -2.16
CA PRO A 104 20.16 1.90 -1.57
C PRO A 104 19.05 0.87 -1.28
N LEU A 105 17.95 1.30 -0.67
CA LEU A 105 16.87 0.39 -0.28
C LEU A 105 16.08 -0.15 -1.47
N SER A 106 15.96 0.61 -2.57
CA SER A 106 15.29 0.13 -3.80
C SER A 106 16.10 -0.95 -4.53
N ARG A 107 17.42 -1.06 -4.25
CA ARG A 107 18.30 -2.08 -4.82
C ARG A 107 18.30 -3.39 -4.05
N LEU A 108 17.73 -3.43 -2.85
CA LEU A 108 17.61 -4.68 -2.09
C LEU A 108 16.78 -5.71 -2.87
N PRO A 109 17.02 -7.02 -2.63
CA PRO A 109 16.21 -8.08 -3.21
C PRO A 109 14.71 -7.88 -2.92
N LEU A 110 13.88 -8.33 -3.87
CA LEU A 110 12.43 -8.31 -3.78
C LEU A 110 11.94 -9.41 -2.82
N GLU A 111 12.15 -9.19 -1.53
CA GLU A 111 11.64 -10.06 -0.48
C GLU A 111 10.34 -9.49 0.12
N PRO A 112 9.34 -10.33 0.45
CA PRO A 112 8.14 -9.88 1.14
C PRO A 112 8.50 -9.20 2.47
N SER A 113 8.42 -7.87 2.51
CA SER A 113 8.83 -7.08 3.66
C SER A 113 7.72 -6.20 4.16
N ARG A 114 7.22 -6.49 5.38
CA ARG A 114 6.26 -5.63 6.08
C ARG A 114 6.73 -4.19 6.22
N ARG A 115 8.05 -3.97 6.33
CA ARG A 115 8.61 -2.63 6.61
C ARG A 115 8.92 -1.82 5.35
N LEU A 116 9.34 -2.50 4.28
CA LEU A 116 9.90 -1.85 3.10
C LEU A 116 9.03 -1.99 1.86
N ALA A 117 8.18 -3.02 1.79
CA ALA A 117 7.33 -3.18 0.62
C ALA A 117 6.32 -2.03 0.54
N PRO A 118 6.16 -1.43 -0.64
CA PRO A 118 5.22 -0.34 -0.86
C PRO A 118 3.75 -0.81 -0.78
N TYR A 119 3.47 -2.03 -1.23
CA TYR A 119 2.10 -2.52 -1.38
C TYR A 119 1.88 -3.87 -0.70
N ILE A 120 0.61 -4.15 -0.44
CA ILE A 120 0.08 -5.50 -0.21
C ILE A 120 -0.71 -5.87 -1.47
N VAL A 121 -0.36 -6.99 -2.09
CA VAL A 121 -0.95 -7.43 -3.36
C VAL A 121 -1.49 -8.85 -3.25
N GLY A 122 -2.74 -9.05 -3.64
CA GLY A 122 -3.43 -10.35 -3.68
C GLY A 122 -4.29 -10.50 -4.94
N VAL A 123 -4.62 -11.74 -5.28
CA VAL A 123 -5.46 -12.07 -6.45
C VAL A 123 -6.64 -12.90 -6.02
N TYR A 124 -7.83 -12.49 -6.44
CA TYR A 124 -9.11 -13.08 -6.04
C TYR A 124 -9.97 -13.33 -7.28
N ALA A 125 -10.95 -14.22 -7.16
CA ALA A 125 -11.91 -14.48 -8.23
C ALA A 125 -13.32 -14.63 -7.68
N LEU A 126 -14.32 -14.29 -8.49
CA LEU A 126 -15.70 -14.57 -8.13
C LEU A 126 -15.97 -16.08 -8.17
N SER A 127 -16.48 -16.63 -7.07
CA SER A 127 -16.83 -18.05 -6.99
C SER A 127 -18.17 -18.33 -7.67
N LYS A 128 -18.26 -19.40 -8.47
CA LYS A 128 -19.53 -19.88 -9.07
C LYS A 128 -20.63 -20.12 -8.03
N ARG A 129 -20.28 -20.54 -6.81
CA ARG A 129 -21.25 -20.79 -5.73
C ARG A 129 -21.96 -19.53 -5.25
N SER A 130 -21.39 -18.36 -5.47
CA SER A 130 -21.94 -17.07 -5.01
C SER A 130 -23.09 -16.54 -5.89
N PHE A 131 -23.37 -17.17 -7.04
CA PHE A 131 -24.44 -16.79 -7.98
C PHE A 131 -25.74 -17.60 -7.79
N SER A 132 -25.73 -18.62 -6.93
CA SER A 132 -26.85 -19.56 -6.76
C SER A 132 -27.65 -19.35 -5.47
N ALA A 133 -27.43 -18.22 -4.78
CA ALA A 133 -28.16 -17.80 -3.59
C ALA A 133 -28.76 -16.41 -3.83
#